data_AF-A0A934VE73-F1
#
_entry.id   AF-A0A934VE73-F1
#
_cell.length_a   1.000
_cell.length_b   1.000
_cell.length_c   1.000
_cell.angle_alpha   90.00
_cell.angle_beta   90.00
_cell.angle_gamma   90.00
#
_symmetry.space_group_name_H-M   'P 1'
#
loop_
_entity.id
_entity.type
_entity.pdbx_description
1 polymer ?
#
loop_
_entity_poly.entity_id
_entity_poly.type
_entity_poly.pdbx_seq_one_letter_code
_entity_poly.pdbx_strand_id
1 'polypeptide(L)'
;MMLASIDAMRPVFLMVVGLSLLLVAWRLTRRCSGWSARMLMGGALLLAFGYGLVLPLYAAEVIVPFRNLAFYPHADPALTLGWHVSKLFAMNGGWLLFGMGLALYSGLFESAPARKTQTVSAHP
;
A
#
# COMPACT_ATOMS: atom_id res chain seq x y z
N MET A 1 7.77 -24.65 -21.44
CA MET A 1 7.54 -23.30 -22.03
C MET A 1 6.55 -22.44 -21.25
N MET A 2 5.40 -22.94 -20.76
CA MET A 2 4.45 -22.12 -19.98
C MET A 2 5.02 -21.50 -18.70
N LEU A 3 5.88 -22.20 -17.96
CA LEU A 3 6.47 -21.70 -16.70
C LEU A 3 7.36 -20.47 -16.88
N ALA A 4 8.14 -20.41 -17.96
CA ALA A 4 9.00 -19.25 -18.27
C ALA A 4 8.18 -17.99 -18.60
N SER A 5 7.00 -18.16 -19.21
CA SER A 5 6.10 -17.04 -19.48
C SER A 5 5.44 -16.51 -18.20
N ILE A 6 5.20 -17.37 -17.19
CA ILE A 6 4.59 -16.98 -15.92
C ILE A 6 5.58 -16.16 -15.08
N ASP A 7 6.85 -16.58 -14.99
CA ASP A 7 7.85 -15.81 -14.24
C ASP A 7 8.19 -14.48 -14.91
N ALA A 8 8.17 -14.41 -16.24
CA ALA A 8 8.31 -13.14 -16.96
C ALA A 8 7.11 -12.19 -16.76
N MET A 9 5.90 -12.72 -16.58
CA MET A 9 4.67 -11.93 -16.35
C MET A 9 4.54 -11.42 -14.91
N ARG A 10 5.20 -12.06 -13.94
CA ARG A 10 5.16 -11.68 -12.52
C ARG A 10 5.54 -10.21 -12.25
N PRO A 11 6.67 -9.66 -12.74
CA PRO A 11 7.01 -8.25 -12.52
C PRO A 11 5.98 -7.31 -13.15
N VAL A 12 5.47 -7.62 -14.35
CA VAL A 12 4.44 -6.81 -15.02
C VAL A 12 3.14 -6.81 -14.23
N PHE A 13 2.71 -7.96 -13.72
CA PHE A 13 1.52 -8.07 -12.87
C PHE A 13 1.64 -7.20 -11.61
N LEU A 14 2.79 -7.23 -10.94
CA LEU A 14 3.06 -6.42 -9.77
C LEU A 14 2.99 -4.91 -10.09
N MET A 15 3.52 -4.49 -11.24
CA MET A 15 3.40 -3.12 -11.73
C MET A 15 1.93 -2.70 -11.92
N VAL A 16 1.13 -3.56 -12.54
CA VAL A 16 -0.29 -3.31 -12.74
C VAL A 16 -1.03 -3.20 -11.41
N VAL A 17 -0.71 -4.03 -10.41
CA VAL A 17 -1.29 -3.93 -9.05
C VAL A 17 -0.98 -2.57 -8.42
N GLY A 18 0.29 -2.14 -8.47
CA GLY A 18 0.69 -0.84 -7.92
C GLY A 18 -0.04 0.34 -8.57
N LEU A 19 -0.14 0.34 -9.91
CA LEU A 19 -0.88 1.36 -10.65
C LEU A 19 -2.37 1.34 -10.36
N SER A 20 -2.96 0.15 -10.25
CA SER A 20 -4.39 -0.02 -9.95
C SER A 20 -4.73 0.53 -8.58
N LEU A 21 -3.90 0.27 -7.56
CA LEU A 21 -4.07 0.83 -6.22
C LEU A 21 -4.00 2.36 -6.23
N LEU A 22 -3.07 2.94 -6.99
CA LEU A 22 -2.96 4.39 -7.13
C LEU A 22 -4.20 4.99 -7.80
N LEU A 23 -4.72 4.36 -8.86
CA LEU A 23 -5.94 4.79 -9.55
C LEU A 23 -7.17 4.72 -8.65
N VAL A 24 -7.30 3.64 -7.86
CA VAL A 24 -8.38 3.48 -6.88
C VAL A 24 -8.28 4.57 -5.81
N ALA A 25 -7.09 4.78 -5.25
CA ALA A 25 -6.86 5.81 -4.25
C ALA A 25 -7.19 7.20 -4.78
N TRP A 26 -6.71 7.53 -5.98
CA TRP A 26 -7.00 8.78 -6.67
C TRP A 26 -8.50 9.00 -6.88
N ARG A 27 -9.22 7.95 -7.26
CA ARG A 27 -10.68 8.04 -7.46
C ARG A 27 -11.41 8.29 -6.14
N LEU A 28 -11.00 7.63 -5.05
CA LEU A 28 -11.60 7.78 -3.72
C LEU A 28 -11.31 9.16 -3.12
N THR A 29 -10.10 9.67 -3.27
CA THR A 29 -9.69 10.98 -2.74
C THR A 29 -10.39 12.14 -3.41
N ARG A 30 -10.89 12.01 -4.65
CA ARG A 30 -11.73 13.05 -5.29
C ARG A 30 -13.03 13.36 -4.53
N ARG A 31 -13.52 12.41 -3.72
CA ARG A 31 -14.76 12.57 -2.95
C ARG A 31 -14.52 12.86 -1.47
N CYS A 32 -13.26 12.89 -1.02
CA CYS A 32 -12.92 13.08 0.38
C CYS A 32 -11.84 14.14 0.57
N SER A 33 -11.98 14.93 1.64
CA SER A 33 -11.01 15.94 2.03
C SER A 33 -10.45 15.64 3.42
N GLY A 34 -9.29 16.19 3.74
CA GLY A 34 -8.67 16.06 5.07
C GLY A 34 -7.74 14.85 5.24
N TRP A 35 -7.71 14.30 6.45
CA TRP A 35 -6.74 13.26 6.86
C TRP A 35 -6.95 11.92 6.16
N SER A 36 -8.18 11.53 5.86
CA SER A 36 -8.50 10.30 5.13
C SER A 36 -7.82 10.30 3.75
N ALA A 37 -7.98 11.39 2.99
CA ALA A 37 -7.39 11.51 1.67
C ALA A 37 -5.85 11.49 1.70
N ARG A 38 -5.23 12.12 2.70
CA ARG A 38 -3.77 12.13 2.88
C ARG A 38 -3.22 10.74 3.20
N MET A 39 -3.84 10.02 4.12
CA MET A 39 -3.42 8.67 4.50
C MET A 39 -3.63 7.67 3.35
N LEU A 40 -4.76 7.78 2.65
CA LEU A 40 -5.11 6.90 1.53
C LEU A 40 -4.17 7.13 0.33
N MET A 41 -3.92 8.38 -0.05
CA MET A 41 -2.98 8.69 -1.14
C MET A 41 -1.53 8.39 -0.76
N GLY A 42 -1.12 8.69 0.48
CA GLY A 42 0.23 8.39 0.98
C GLY A 42 0.51 6.88 1.02
N GLY A 43 -0.44 6.10 1.53
CA GLY A 43 -0.36 4.64 1.51
C GLY A 43 -0.34 4.06 0.10
N ALA A 44 -1.20 4.57 -0.78
CA ALA A 44 -1.22 4.14 -2.18
C ALA A 44 0.07 4.47 -2.93
N LEU A 45 0.72 5.60 -2.66
CA LEU A 45 2.02 5.95 -3.22
C LEU A 45 3.12 5.00 -2.71
N LEU A 46 3.14 4.69 -1.42
CA LEU A 46 4.09 3.71 -0.86
C LEU A 46 3.89 2.32 -1.50
N LEU A 47 2.63 1.89 -1.64
CA LEU A 47 2.30 0.62 -2.27
C LEU A 47 2.60 0.63 -3.77
N ALA A 48 2.34 1.72 -4.48
CA ALA A 48 2.70 1.88 -5.88
C ALA A 48 4.22 1.84 -6.09
N PHE A 49 4.99 2.46 -5.20
CA PHE A 49 6.45 2.35 -5.20
C PHE A 49 6.90 0.90 -4.94
N GLY A 50 6.31 0.24 -3.94
CA GLY A 50 6.71 -1.11 -3.58
C GLY A 50 6.31 -2.19 -4.59
N TYR A 51 5.06 -2.19 -5.07
CA TYR A 51 4.55 -3.12 -6.09
C TYR A 51 4.98 -2.74 -7.51
N GLY A 52 5.16 -1.45 -7.79
CA GLY A 52 5.51 -0.95 -9.12
C GLY A 52 7.00 -0.89 -9.43
N LEU A 53 7.86 -0.77 -8.42
CA LEU A 53 9.30 -0.68 -8.62
C LEU A 53 10.04 -1.75 -7.83
N VAL A 54 9.90 -1.75 -6.52
CA VAL A 54 10.77 -2.55 -5.64
C VAL A 54 10.59 -4.05 -5.88
N LEU A 55 9.36 -4.56 -5.81
CA LEU A 55 9.07 -5.98 -6.02
C LEU A 55 9.40 -6.48 -7.43
N PRO A 56 9.06 -5.76 -8.52
CA PRO A 56 9.50 -6.11 -9.87
C PRO A 56 11.02 -6.16 -10.02
N LEU A 57 11.76 -5.22 -9.42
CA LEU A 57 13.23 -5.20 -9.45
C LEU A 57 13.84 -6.39 -8.69
N TYR A 58 13.22 -6.83 -7.60
CA TYR A 58 13.59 -8.07 -6.92
C TYR A 58 13.23 -9.31 -7.74
N ALA A 59 12.10 -9.31 -8.46
CA ALA A 59 11.67 -10.44 -9.29
C ALA A 59 12.50 -10.57 -10.58
N ALA A 60 13.00 -9.46 -11.11
CA ALA A 60 13.90 -9.41 -12.25
C ALA A 60 15.37 -9.62 -11.85
N GLU A 61 15.64 -9.94 -10.58
CA GLU A 61 16.99 -10.16 -10.01
C GLU A 61 17.97 -8.98 -10.18
N VAL A 62 17.47 -7.78 -10.48
CA VAL A 62 18.28 -6.55 -10.55
C VAL A 62 18.74 -6.15 -9.15
N ILE A 63 17.89 -6.35 -8.14
CA ILE A 63 18.26 -6.19 -6.74
C ILE A 63 18.53 -7.59 -6.15
N VAL A 64 19.76 -7.79 -5.68
CA VAL A 64 20.17 -9.06 -5.05
C VAL A 64 19.30 -9.31 -3.80
N PRO A 65 18.60 -10.45 -3.71
CA PRO A 65 17.91 -10.83 -2.49
C PRO A 65 18.91 -10.99 -1.35
N PHE A 66 18.58 -10.49 -0.15
CA PHE A 66 19.48 -10.58 1.02
C PHE A 66 19.95 -12.02 1.31
N ARG A 67 19.09 -13.02 1.06
CA ARG A 67 19.41 -14.45 1.20
C ARG A 67 20.54 -14.92 0.28
N ASN A 68 20.71 -14.26 -0.86
CA ASN A 68 21.68 -14.63 -1.89
C ASN A 68 22.96 -13.80 -1.82
N LEU A 69 23.10 -12.89 -0.84
CA LEU A 69 24.26 -11.99 -0.71
C LEU A 69 25.59 -12.76 -0.64
N ALA A 70 25.60 -13.94 -0.02
CA ALA A 70 26.77 -14.82 0.06
C ALA A 70 27.26 -15.34 -1.30
N PHE A 71 26.40 -15.35 -2.33
CA PHE A 71 26.73 -15.80 -3.69
C PHE A 71 27.16 -14.65 -4.62
N TYR A 72 27.05 -13.39 -4.17
CA TYR A 72 27.42 -12.20 -4.95
C TYR A 72 28.52 -11.41 -4.21
N PRO A 73 29.81 -11.80 -4.37
CA PRO A 73 30.92 -11.21 -3.62
C PRO A 73 31.18 -9.73 -3.94
N HIS A 74 30.64 -9.21 -5.04
CA HIS A 74 30.76 -7.80 -5.44
C HIS A 74 29.54 -6.95 -5.06
N ALA A 75 28.50 -7.54 -4.46
CA ALA A 75 27.32 -6.79 -4.05
C ALA A 75 27.62 -5.99 -2.78
N ASP A 76 27.30 -4.69 -2.80
CA ASP A 76 27.41 -3.85 -1.61
C ASP A 76 26.38 -4.29 -0.56
N PRO A 77 26.81 -4.77 0.63
CA PRO A 77 25.90 -5.22 1.68
C PRO A 77 25.03 -4.07 2.20
N ALA A 78 25.54 -2.83 2.23
CA ALA A 78 24.81 -1.68 2.73
C ALA A 78 23.64 -1.33 1.80
N LEU A 79 23.89 -1.34 0.49
CA LEU A 79 22.89 -1.07 -0.54
C LEU A 79 21.81 -2.16 -0.56
N THR A 80 22.21 -3.42 -0.41
CA THR A 80 21.27 -4.56 -0.34
C THR A 80 20.35 -4.47 0.88
N LEU A 81 20.91 -4.14 2.05
CA LEU A 81 20.13 -3.91 3.26
C LEU A 81 19.21 -2.70 3.11
N GLY A 82 19.69 -1.63 2.48
CA GLY A 82 18.91 -0.45 2.14
C GLY A 82 17.65 -0.80 1.36
N TRP A 83 17.78 -1.53 0.25
CA TRP A 83 16.62 -1.97 -0.53
C TRP A 83 15.68 -2.89 0.26
N HIS A 84 16.22 -3.74 1.13
CA HIS A 84 15.39 -4.63 1.95
C HIS A 84 14.54 -3.84 2.96
N VAL A 85 15.15 -2.85 3.61
CA VAL A 85 14.44 -1.94 4.53
C VAL A 85 13.43 -1.09 3.77
N SER A 86 13.80 -0.52 2.61
CA SER A 86 12.87 0.22 1.76
C SER A 86 11.67 -0.62 1.35
N LYS A 87 11.88 -1.89 1.00
CA LYS A 87 10.82 -2.85 0.69
C LYS A 87 9.89 -3.05 1.89
N LEU A 88 10.45 -3.33 3.07
CA LEU A 88 9.68 -3.55 4.29
C LEU A 88 8.86 -2.32 4.65
N PHE A 89 9.45 -1.13 4.58
CA PHE A 89 8.78 0.12 4.86
C PHE A 89 7.66 0.41 3.85
N ALA A 90 7.94 0.29 2.55
CA ALA A 90 6.96 0.52 1.48
C ALA A 90 5.76 -0.42 1.59
N MET A 91 6.01 -1.71 1.87
CA MET A 91 4.95 -2.71 1.99
C MET A 91 4.14 -2.53 3.28
N ASN A 92 4.79 -2.57 4.44
CA ASN A 92 4.07 -2.54 5.72
C ASN A 92 3.48 -1.16 6.00
N GLY A 93 4.27 -0.10 5.82
CA GLY A 93 3.81 1.27 5.98
C GLY A 93 2.74 1.63 4.95
N GLY A 94 2.91 1.19 3.70
CA GLY A 94 1.92 1.41 2.64
C GLY A 94 0.57 0.78 2.96
N TRP A 95 0.56 -0.51 3.32
CA TRP A 95 -0.67 -1.22 3.68
C TRP A 95 -1.34 -0.63 4.94
N LEU A 96 -0.55 -0.25 5.94
CA LEU A 96 -1.05 0.38 7.17
C LEU A 96 -1.71 1.74 6.89
N LEU A 97 -1.04 2.62 6.15
CA LEU A 97 -1.57 3.94 5.80
C LEU A 97 -2.79 3.85 4.88
N PHE A 98 -2.74 2.96 3.88
CA PHE A 98 -3.84 2.73 2.96
C PHE A 98 -5.07 2.16 3.67
N GLY A 99 -4.88 1.16 4.54
CA GLY A 99 -5.93 0.59 5.36
C GLY A 99 -6.54 1.58 6.35
N MET A 100 -5.70 2.38 7.02
CA MET A 100 -6.16 3.46 7.90
C MET A 100 -6.96 4.52 7.12
N GLY A 101 -6.47 4.92 5.94
CA GLY A 101 -7.18 5.84 5.05
C GLY A 101 -8.55 5.31 4.64
N LEU A 102 -8.64 4.02 4.33
CA LEU A 102 -9.91 3.35 4.01
C LEU A 102 -10.86 3.28 5.22
N ALA A 103 -10.36 2.95 6.42
CA ALA A 103 -11.17 2.91 7.63
C ALA A 103 -11.74 4.29 8.00
N LEU A 104 -10.94 5.35 7.83
CA LEU A 104 -11.42 6.73 7.99
C LEU A 104 -12.40 7.13 6.89
N TYR A 105 -12.15 6.71 5.64
CA TYR A 105 -13.05 6.97 4.51
C TYR A 105 -14.43 6.34 4.70
N SER A 106 -14.51 5.14 5.28
CA SER A 106 -15.77 4.43 5.50
C SER A 106 -16.53 4.84 6.76
N GLY A 107 -16.03 5.82 7.52
CA GLY A 107 -16.66 6.23 8.78
C GLY A 107 -16.59 5.14 9.87
N LEU A 108 -15.61 4.23 9.79
CA LEU A 108 -15.50 3.07 10.69
C LEU A 108 -15.36 3.46 12.17
N PHE A 109 -14.91 4.69 12.43
CA PHE A 109 -14.73 5.26 13.77
C PHE A 109 -15.81 6.29 14.15
N GLU A 110 -16.85 6.50 13.33
CA GLU A 110 -17.97 7.34 13.72
C GLU A 110 -18.86 6.60 14.72
N SER A 111 -18.91 7.11 15.96
CA SER A 111 -19.84 6.62 16.98
C SER A 111 -21.29 6.82 16.53
N ALA A 112 -22.12 5.79 16.70
CA ALA A 112 -23.55 5.85 16.38
C ALA A 112 -24.20 7.15 16.92
N PRO A 113 -25.07 7.82 16.15
CA PRO A 113 -25.69 9.06 16.59
C PRO A 113 -26.42 8.81 17.90
N ALA A 114 -26.06 9.57 18.95
CA ALA A 114 -26.73 9.53 20.23
C ALA A 114 -28.23 9.68 20.00
N ARG A 115 -29.00 8.64 20.34
CA ARG A 115 -30.47 8.63 20.25
C ARG A 115 -30.97 9.90 20.94
N LYS A 116 -31.47 10.88 20.17
CA LYS A 116 -32.17 12.03 20.73
C LYS A 116 -33.33 11.48 21.54
N THR A 117 -33.21 11.52 22.87
CA THR A 117 -34.32 11.30 23.78
C THR A 117 -35.40 12.28 23.38
N GLN A 118 -36.48 11.80 22.76
CA GLN A 118 -37.68 12.59 22.55
C GLN A 118 -38.18 12.95 23.95
N THR A 119 -38.00 14.20 24.34
CA THR A 119 -38.74 14.79 25.44
C THR A 119 -40.20 14.79 25.01
N VAL A 120 -40.94 13.76 25.42
CA VAL A 120 -42.40 13.75 25.38
C VAL A 120 -42.83 14.87 26.33
N SER A 121 -43.14 16.04 25.75
CA SER A 121 -43.83 17.10 26.45
C SER A 121 -45.23 16.60 26.79
N ALA A 122 -45.42 16.14 28.01
CA ALA A 122 -46.74 16.01 28.60
C ALA A 122 -47.32 17.43 28.69
N HIS A 123 -48.24 17.76 27.79
CA HIS A 123 -49.09 18.92 27.93
C HIS A 123 -50.22 18.63 28.94
N PRO A 124 -50.68 19.66 29.67
CA PRO A 124 -51.41 19.57 30.94
C PRO A 124 -52.82 19.00 30.87
#